data_AF-A0A011MVW2-F1
#
_entry.id   AF-A0A011MVW2-F1
#
_cell.length_a   1.000
_cell.length_b   1.000
_cell.length_c   1.000
_cell.angle_alpha   90.00
_cell.angle_beta   90.00
_cell.angle_gamma   90.00
#
_symmetry.space_group_name_H-M   'P 1'
#
loop_
_entity.id
_entity.type
_entity.pdbx_description
1 polymer ?
#
loop_
_entity_poly.entity_id
_entity_poly.type
_entity_poly.pdbx_seq_one_letter_code
_entity_poly.pdbx_strand_id
1 'polypeptide(L)' 'MQEIVEAVGTSQSNISQHLAILREKGVLLARKEANRVYYRVGDERTLQLIGMMREVFCGG' A
#
# COMPACT_ATOMS: atom_id res chain seq x y z
N MET A 1 8.32 -5.89 -0.39
CA MET A 1 8.43 -4.80 -1.39
C MET A 1 8.40 -5.36 -2.82
N GLN A 2 9.23 -6.34 -3.16
CA GLN A 2 9.25 -6.95 -4.50
C GLN A 2 7.85 -7.34 -5.02
N GLU A 3 7.03 -8.00 -4.20
CA GLU A 3 5.65 -8.37 -4.55
C GLU A 3 4.75 -7.17 -4.91
N ILE A 4 4.96 -6.01 -4.28
CA ILE A 4 4.18 -4.78 -4.57
C ILE A 4 4.61 -4.19 -5.91
N VAL A 5 5.91 -4.23 -6.21
CA VAL A 5 6.46 -3.79 -7.50
C VAL A 5 5.86 -4.61 -8.63
N GLU A 6 5.80 -5.93 -8.46
CA GLU A 6 5.22 -6.87 -9.43
C GLU A 6 3.71 -6.67 -9.61
N ALA A 7 2.97 -6.45 -8.52
CA ALA A 7 1.52 -6.25 -8.57
C ALA A 7 1.10 -4.91 -9.21
N VAL A 8 1.88 -3.84 -9.01
CA VAL A 8 1.55 -2.49 -9.50
C VAL A 8 2.18 -2.21 -10.87
N GLY A 9 3.22 -2.95 -11.27
CA GLY A 9 3.83 -2.84 -12.60
C GLY A 9 4.65 -1.55 -12.81
N THR A 10 5.27 -1.02 -11.75
CA THR A 10 6.13 0.18 -11.82
C THR A 10 7.50 -0.05 -11.18
N SER A 11 8.37 0.96 -11.16
CA SER A 11 9.75 0.80 -10.66
C SER A 11 9.83 0.69 -9.14
N GLN A 12 10.88 0.02 -8.64
CA GLN A 12 11.14 -0.10 -7.20
C GLN A 12 11.35 1.28 -6.53
N SER A 13 12.00 2.23 -7.22
CA SER A 13 12.19 3.59 -6.70
C SER A 13 10.85 4.30 -6.48
N ASN A 14 9.96 4.22 -7.47
CA ASN A 14 8.63 4.81 -7.40
C ASN A 14 7.80 4.20 -6.25
N ILE A 15 7.75 2.86 -6.17
CA ILE A 15 7.07 2.17 -5.07
C ILE A 15 7.66 2.53 -3.72
N SER A 16 8.99 2.59 -3.59
CA SER A 16 9.66 2.98 -2.33
C SER A 16 9.26 4.39 -1.90
N GLN A 17 9.20 5.35 -2.83
CA GLN A 17 8.77 6.72 -2.55
C GLN A 17 7.32 6.78 -2.06
N HIS A 18 6.40 6.14 -2.77
CA HIS A 18 4.98 6.10 -2.36
C HIS A 18 4.79 5.41 -1.01
N LEU A 19 5.46 4.29 -0.75
CA LEU A 19 5.38 3.59 0.52
C LEU A 19 5.94 4.42 1.69
N ALA A 20 6.98 5.23 1.45
CA ALA A 20 7.50 6.16 2.45
C ALA A 20 6.46 7.23 2.82
N ILE A 21 5.85 7.87 1.82
CA ILE A 21 4.81 8.91 2.01
C ILE A 21 3.61 8.34 2.77
N LEU A 22 3.14 7.15 2.39
CA LEU A 22 1.98 6.51 3.03
C LEU A 22 2.25 6.12 4.48
N ARG A 23 3.49 5.73 4.81
CA ARG A 23 3.92 5.47 6.19
C ARG A 23 3.99 6.74 7.01
N GLU A 24 4.58 7.80 6.45
CA GLU A 24 4.69 9.11 7.10
C GLU A 24 3.31 9.67 7.45
N LYS A 25 2.32 9.49 6.56
CA LYS A 25 0.93 9.90 6.78
C LYS A 25 0.12 8.95 7.69
N GLY A 26 0.72 7.89 8.22
CA GLY A 26 0.03 6.92 9.10
C GLY A 26 -0.96 5.98 8.38
N VAL A 27 -1.02 6.02 7.05
CA VAL A 27 -1.90 5.15 6.25
C VAL A 27 -1.39 3.71 6.26
N LEU A 28 -0.06 3.54 6.21
CA LEU A 28 0.60 2.24 6.27
C LEU A 28 1.41 2.08 7.54
N LEU A 29 1.34 0.87 8.10
CA LEU A 29 2.28 0.38 9.10
C LEU A 29 3.31 -0.52 8.40
N ALA A 30 4.55 -0.49 8.90
CA ALA A 30 5.62 -1.31 8.37
C ALA A 30 6.28 -2.14 9.47
N ARG A 31 6.62 -3.37 9.13
CA ARG A 31 7.34 -4.31 10.00
C ARG A 31 8.53 -4.85 9.24
N LYS A 32 9.73 -4.71 9.81
CA LYS A 32 10.95 -5.32 9.28
C LYS A 32 11.11 -6.72 9.88
N GLU A 33 11.36 -7.71 9.04
CA GLU A 33 11.66 -9.08 9.43
C GLU A 33 12.86 -9.56 8.60
N ALA A 34 13.99 -9.78 9.30
CA ALA A 34 15.29 -9.97 8.68
C ALA A 34 15.57 -8.91 7.59
N ASN A 35 15.70 -9.33 6.33
CA ASN A 35 16.01 -8.47 5.19
C ASN A 35 14.76 -8.02 4.41
N ARG A 36 13.55 -8.32 4.91
CA ARG A 36 12.28 -7.96 4.26
C ARG A 36 11.51 -6.94 5.07
N VAL A 37 10.81 -6.05 4.37
CA VAL A 37 9.86 -5.11 4.96
C VAL A 37 8.46 -5.45 4.46
N TYR A 38 7.57 -5.70 5.41
CA TYR A 38 6.15 -5.97 5.19
C TYR A 38 5.35 -4.73 5.54
N TYR A 39 4.28 -4.50 4.78
CA TYR A 39 3.40 -3.34 4.92
C TYR A 39 1.98 -3.83 5.18
N ARG A 40 1.24 -3.13 6.02
CA ARG A 40 -0.20 -3.32 6.22
C ARG A 40 -0.90 -1.98 6.32
N VAL A 41 -2.17 -1.92 5.96
CA VAL A 41 -2.98 -0.72 6.20
C VAL A 41 -3.15 -0.52 7.70
N GLY A 42 -2.83 0.67 8.17
CA GLY A 42 -2.92 1.07 9.57
C GLY A 42 -4.24 1.74 9.93
N ASP A 43 -4.91 2.33 8.93
CA ASP A 43 -6.15 3.08 9.10
C ASP A 43 -7.33 2.39 8.42
N GLU A 44 -8.29 1.92 9.22
CA GLU A 44 -9.49 1.23 8.72
C GLU A 44 -10.35 2.11 7.82
N ARG A 45 -10.35 3.44 8.03
CA ARG A 45 -11.06 4.39 7.15
C ARG A 45 -10.52 4.37 5.73
N THR A 46 -9.22 4.16 5.57
CA THR A 46 -8.62 3.97 4.24
C THR A 46 -9.16 2.72 3.55
N LEU A 47 -9.35 1.62 4.28
CA LEU A 47 -9.95 0.39 3.71
C LEU A 47 -11.40 0.61 3.29
N GLN A 48 -12.19 1.32 4.11
CA GLN A 48 -13.57 1.66 3.78
C GLN A 48 -13.65 2.50 2.50
N LEU A 49 -12.80 3.53 2.37
CA LEU A 49 -12.73 4.36 1.18
C LEU A 49 -12.39 3.55 -0.08
N ILE A 50 -11.37 2.70 0.00
CA ILE A 50 -10.98 1.83 -1.12
C ILE A 50 -12.11 0.85 -1.48
N GLY A 51 -12.81 0.30 -0.48
CA GLY A 51 -13.98 -0.54 -0.67
C GLY A 51 -15.07 0.16 -1.48
N MET A 52 -15.45 1.37 -1.07
CA MET A 52 -16.44 2.18 -1.80
C MET A 52 -15.98 2.50 -3.22
N MET A 53 -14.71 2.87 -3.42
CA MET A 53 -14.18 3.11 -4.76
C MET A 53 -14.27 1.85 -5.63
N ARG A 54 -13.97 0.68 -5.08
CA ARG A 54 -14.09 -0.59 -5.79
C ARG A 54 -15.53 -0.88 -6.18
N GLU A 55 -16.50 -0.65 -5.30
CA GLU A 55 -17.92 -0.82 -5.62
C GLU A 55 -18.35 0.10 -6.78
N VAL A 56 -17.95 1.38 -6.74
CA VAL A 56 -18.34 2.37 -7.76
C VAL A 56 -17.66 2.13 -9.11
N PHE A 57 -16.37 1.78 -9.12
CA PHE A 57 -15.57 1.73 -10.34
C PHE A 57 -15.31 0.32 -10.88
N CYS A 58 -15.46 -0.71 -10.05
CA CYS A 58 -15.19 -2.10 -10.40
C CYS A 58 -16.37 -3.04 -10.13
N GLY A 59 -17.41 -2.58 -9.43
CA GLY A 59 -18.68 -3.28 -9.22
C GLY A 59 -19.65 -3.01 -10.36
N GLY A 60 -19.33 -3.55 -11.55
CA GLY A 60 -20.18 -3.60 -12.73
C GLY A 60 -20.05 -4.96 -13.39
#